data_AF-A0A926ZG80-F1
#
_entry.id   AF-A0A926ZG80-F1
#
_cell.length_a   1.000
_cell.length_b   1.000
_cell.length_c   1.000
_cell.angle_alpha   90.00
_cell.angle_beta   90.00
_cell.angle_gamma   90.00
#
_symmetry.space_group_name_H-M   'P 1'
#
loop_
_entity.id
_entity.type
_entity.pdbx_description
1 polymer ?
#
loop_
_entity_poly.entity_id
_entity_poly.type
_entity_poly.pdbx_seq_one_letter_code
_entity_poly.pdbx_strand_id
1 'polypeptide(L)' 'MTVEGAECGLYCITHQTSKPPSEPPTLQECVLWIAKLGGFLGRKTDGEPGVKTIWLGMRSLHDIAQFWLIAYTENP' A
#
# COMPACT_ATOMS: atom_id res chain seq x y z
N MET A 1 -13.76 -6.58 -12.99
CA MET A 1 -14.13 -5.16 -12.77
C MET A 1 -14.69 -5.10 -11.37
N THR A 2 -13.85 -5.02 -10.35
CA THR A 2 -13.44 -3.75 -9.75
C THR A 2 -11.95 -3.76 -9.38
N VAL A 3 -11.17 -2.95 -10.09
CA VAL A 3 -9.75 -2.68 -9.76
C VAL A 3 -9.61 -1.71 -8.58
N GLU A 4 -10.72 -1.21 -8.04
CA GLU A 4 -10.76 -0.22 -6.93
C GLU A 4 -10.42 -0.81 -5.55
N GLY A 5 -10.45 -2.14 -5.39
CA GLY A 5 -10.16 -2.78 -4.09
C GLY A 5 -8.69 -2.74 -3.69
N ALA A 6 -7.77 -2.74 -4.65
CA ALA A 6 -6.33 -2.78 -4.38
C ALA A 6 -5.82 -1.46 -3.79
N GLU A 7 -6.41 -0.34 -4.21
CA GLU A 7 -6.07 1.03 -3.78
C GLU A 7 -6.51 1.27 -2.34
N CYS A 8 -7.73 0.80 -2.01
CA CYS A 8 -8.25 0.80 -0.66
C CYS A 8 -7.43 -0.10 0.27
N GLY A 9 -6.98 -1.27 -0.21
CA GLY A 9 -6.14 -2.20 0.54
C GLY A 9 -4.82 -1.58 1.01
N LEU A 10 -4.11 -0.85 0.13
CA LEU A 10 -2.85 -0.18 0.46
C LEU A 10 -3.02 0.82 1.62
N TYR A 11 -4.08 1.63 1.58
CA TYR A 11 -4.39 2.59 2.64
C TYR A 11 -4.70 1.89 3.96
N CYS A 12 -5.55 0.87 3.91
CA CYS A 12 -5.97 0.12 5.09
C CYS A 12 -4.80 -0.56 5.81
N ILE A 13 -3.81 -1.06 5.05
CA ILE A 13 -2.59 -1.69 5.58
C ILE A 13 -1.65 -0.65 6.18
N THR A 14 -1.42 0.47 5.49
CA THR A 14 -0.49 1.51 5.99
C THR A 14 -1.05 2.27 7.18
N HIS A 15 -2.37 2.43 7.29
CA HIS A 15 -3.04 3.15 8.38
C HIS A 15 -3.70 2.21 9.40
N GLN A 16 -3.52 0.88 9.28
CA GLN A 16 -4.11 -0.15 10.15
C GLN A 16 -5.62 0.07 10.40
N THR A 17 -6.34 0.48 9.35
CA THR A 17 -7.76 0.83 9.42
C THR A 17 -8.51 0.03 8.37
N SER A 18 -9.74 -0.40 8.65
CA SER A 18 -10.59 -1.04 7.64
C SER A 18 -11.37 -0.03 6.79
N LYS A 19 -11.16 1.27 7.02
CA LYS A 19 -11.87 2.34 6.30
C LYS A 19 -10.92 3.02 5.31
N PRO A 20 -11.16 2.91 3.99
CA PRO A 20 -10.44 3.71 3.01
C PRO A 20 -10.73 5.21 3.25
N PRO A 21 -9.80 6.10 2.85
CA PRO A 21 -9.99 7.53 3.01
C PRO A 21 -11.13 7.98 2.08
N SER A 22 -11.90 8.97 2.52
CA SER A 22 -13.01 9.52 1.72
C SER A 22 -12.53 10.28 0.48
N GLU A 23 -11.28 10.76 0.50
CA GLU A 23 -10.63 11.40 -0.63
C GLU A 23 -9.48 10.50 -1.11
N PRO A 24 -9.34 10.30 -2.44
CA PRO A 24 -8.27 9.49 -2.96
C PRO A 24 -6.91 10.15 -2.66
N PRO A 25 -5.93 9.39 -2.16
CA PRO A 25 -4.59 9.91 -1.94
C PRO A 25 -3.94 10.37 -3.24
N THR A 26 -3.01 11.31 -3.13
CA THR A 26 -2.20 11.71 -4.27
C THR A 26 -1.25 10.58 -4.67
N LEU A 27 -0.83 10.58 -5.95
CA LEU A 27 0.14 9.61 -6.45
C LEU A 27 1.44 9.62 -5.62
N GLN A 28 1.87 10.81 -5.18
CA GLN A 28 3.07 10.96 -4.36
C GLN A 28 2.91 10.31 -2.98
N GLU A 29 1.74 10.44 -2.35
CA GLU A 29 1.44 9.77 -1.09
C GLU A 29 1.39 8.25 -1.24
N CYS A 30 0.77 7.76 -2.32
CA CYS A 30 0.78 6.33 -2.65
C CYS A 30 2.21 5.78 -2.80
N VAL A 31 3.06 6.48 -3.55
CA VAL A 31 4.47 6.10 -3.74
C VAL A 31 5.23 6.12 -2.42
N LEU A 32 4.98 7.10 -1.55
CA LEU A 32 5.58 7.16 -0.22
C LEU A 32 5.13 6.01 0.69
N TRP A 33 3.85 5.63 0.64
CA TRP A 33 3.33 4.49 1.39
C TRP A 33 3.92 3.17 0.93
N ILE A 34 4.00 2.96 -0.39
CA ILE A 34 4.67 1.82 -0.99
C ILE A 34 6.13 1.79 -0.56
N ALA A 35 6.84 2.92 -0.64
CA ALA A 35 8.24 2.99 -0.21
C ALA A 35 8.39 2.66 1.28
N LYS A 36 7.49 3.13 2.15
CA LYS A 36 7.48 2.80 3.59
C LYS A 36 7.33 1.30 3.83
N LEU A 37 6.46 0.61 3.08
CA LEU A 37 6.35 -0.85 3.11
C LEU A 37 7.65 -1.54 2.68
N GLY A 38 8.41 -0.92 1.77
CA GLY A 38 9.73 -1.37 1.34
C GLY A 38 10.89 -1.01 2.28
N GLY A 39 10.62 -0.41 3.45
CA GLY A 39 11.64 -0.03 4.44
C GLY A 39 12.11 1.43 4.36
N PHE A 40 11.40 2.31 3.65
CA PHE A 40 11.70 3.74 3.62
C PHE A 40 11.26 4.42 4.93
N LEU A 41 12.21 5.04 5.65
CA LEU A 41 11.88 5.78 6.88
C LEU A 41 11.16 7.11 6.60
N GLY A 42 11.45 7.77 5.48
CA GLY A 42 10.84 9.04 5.11
C GLY A 42 11.19 10.21 6.03
N ARG A 43 12.46 10.35 6.43
CA ARG A 43 12.89 11.56 7.17
C ARG A 43 12.94 12.75 6.20
N LYS A 44 12.67 13.96 6.71
CA LYS A 44 12.65 15.21 5.90
C LYS A 44 13.94 15.46 5.08
N THR A 45 15.04 14.82 5.43
CA THR A 45 16.36 15.00 4.80
C THR A 45 16.77 13.82 3.91
N ASP A 46 16.02 12.71 3.90
CA ASP A 46 16.41 11.49 3.17
C ASP A 46 16.22 11.61 1.63
N GLY A 47 15.49 12.63 1.16
CA GLY A 47 15.17 12.80 -0.25
C GLY A 47 14.02 11.90 -0.71
N GLU A 48 13.97 11.58 -2.00
CA GLU A 48 12.94 10.70 -2.57
C GLU A 48 13.31 9.21 -2.45
N PRO A 49 12.31 8.32 -2.29
CA PRO A 49 12.57 6.89 -2.20
C PRO A 49 13.17 6.35 -3.50
N GLY A 50 14.20 5.52 -3.37
CA GLY A 50 14.84 4.88 -4.52
C GLY A 50 13.97 3.79 -5.15
N VAL A 51 14.20 3.52 -6.44
CA VAL A 51 13.47 2.50 -7.23
C VAL A 51 13.46 1.12 -6.58
N LYS A 52 14.56 0.71 -5.93
CA LYS A 52 14.65 -0.57 -5.20
C LYS A 52 13.66 -0.63 -4.03
N THR A 53 13.54 0.46 -3.27
CA THR A 53 12.65 0.54 -2.11
C THR A 53 11.18 0.54 -2.54
N ILE A 54 10.86 1.23 -3.64
CA ILE A 54 9.52 1.19 -4.25
C ILE A 54 9.20 -0.24 -4.70
N TRP A 55 10.13 -0.92 -5.38
CA TRP A 55 9.91 -2.28 -5.87
C TRP A 55 9.68 -3.29 -4.74
N LEU A 56 10.46 -3.21 -3.66
CA LEU A 56 10.25 -4.02 -2.45
C LEU A 56 8.88 -3.76 -1.83
N GLY A 57 8.48 -2.50 -1.75
CA GLY A 57 7.16 -2.10 -1.29
C GLY A 57 6.01 -2.66 -2.12
N MET A 58 6.15 -2.62 -3.45
CA MET A 58 5.14 -3.15 -4.37
C MET A 58 5.00 -4.66 -4.27
N ARG A 59 6.10 -5.38 -4.05
CA ARG A 59 6.07 -6.82 -3.82
C ARG A 59 5.33 -7.17 -2.54
N SER A 60 5.65 -6.49 -1.43
CA SER A 60 4.93 -6.66 -0.17
C SER A 60 3.44 -6.31 -0.32
N LEU A 61 3.11 -5.25 -1.06
CA LEU A 61 1.72 -4.89 -1.35
C LEU A 61 0.98 -6.00 -2.11
N HIS A 62 1.63 -6.57 -3.14
CA HIS A 62 1.06 -7.67 -3.92
C HIS A 62 0.78 -8.88 -3.02
N ASP A 63 1.74 -9.26 -2.18
CA ASP A 63 1.59 -10.41 -1.28
C ASP A 63 0.43 -10.20 -0.28
N ILE A 64 0.28 -8.99 0.27
CA ILE A 64 -0.82 -8.68 1.19
C ILE A 64 -2.17 -8.64 0.46
N ALA A 65 -2.23 -8.11 -0.76
CA ALA A 65 -3.45 -8.11 -1.57
C ALA A 65 -3.89 -9.54 -1.92
N GLN A 66 -2.95 -10.43 -2.22
CA GLN A 66 -3.23 -11.84 -2.44
C GLN A 66 -3.73 -12.52 -1.16
N PHE A 67 -3.08 -12.26 -0.02
CA PHE A 67 -3.53 -12.81 1.26
C PHE A 67 -4.95 -12.34 1.62
N TRP A 68 -5.25 -11.06 1.41
CA TRP A 68 -6.58 -10.50 1.63
C TRP A 68 -7.62 -11.17 0.73
N LEU A 69 -7.32 -11.35 -0.56
CA LEU A 69 -8.22 -12.05 -1.47
C LEU A 69 -8.52 -13.47 -0.96
N ILE A 70 -7.49 -14.23 -0.58
CA ILE A 70 -7.63 -15.60 -0.07
C ILE A 70 -8.47 -15.62 1.22
N ALA A 71 -8.17 -14.73 2.17
CA ALA A 71 -8.85 -14.67 3.46
C ALA A 71 -10.33 -14.30 3.35
N TYR A 72 -10.69 -13.42 2.41
CA TYR A 72 -12.08 -12.99 2.20
C TYR A 72 -12.87 -13.93 1.27
N THR A 73 -12.21 -14.75 0.46
CA THR A 73 -12.89 -15.79 -0.33
C THR A 73 -13.30 -17.02 0.49
N GLU A 74 -12.72 -17.22 1.68
CA GLU A 74 -13.04 -18.33 2.60
C GLU A 74 -14.14 -17.99 3.62
N ASN A 75 -14.75 -16.80 3.53
CA ASN A 75 -15.86 -16.40 4.39
C ASN A 75 -17.19 -16.52 3.61
N PRO A 76 -18.01 -17.57 3.83
CA PRO A 76 -19.29 -17.75 3.16
C PRO A 76 -20.33 -16.69 3.54
#